data_AF-A0A1Y3AVH6-F1
#
_entry.id   AF-A0A1Y3AVH6-F1
#
_cell.length_a   1.000
_cell.length_b   1.000
_cell.length_c   1.000
_cell.angle_alpha   90.00
_cell.angle_beta   90.00
_cell.angle_gamma   90.00
#
_symmetry.space_group_name_H-M   'P 1'
#
loop_
_entity.id
_entity.type
_entity.pdbx_description
1 polymer ?
#
loop_
_entity_poly.entity_id
_entity_poly.type
_entity_poly.pdbx_seq_one_letter_code
_entity_poly.pdbx_strand_id
1 'polypeptide(L)'
;MEKNKLTNHDKTEQSRIDEFKIDCDIVGIGIVESIFNRKNGTPRQSGLCPQSKGIIRLHRKLFNNPSHPLIGIEKFSYLWIIFYFHENQNKRRFIAKVHPPRLNGSSCGVFATRSPHRPNPFGLTIVKLDRVEDGCLYISGLDMINETPVIDIKPYIVKYDYPYDSMISNNINNVDIEHFKNS
;
A
#
# COMPACT_ATOMS: atom_id res chain seq x y z
N MET A 1 -0.82 -10.48 40.51
CA MET A 1 -0.60 -9.43 39.48
C MET A 1 0.82 -8.92 39.62
N GLU A 2 1.78 -9.59 38.99
CA GLU A 2 3.15 -9.08 38.90
C GLU A 2 3.17 -7.95 37.89
N LYS A 3 3.43 -6.73 38.36
CA LYS A 3 3.80 -5.61 37.50
C LYS A 3 5.22 -5.90 37.00
N ASN A 4 5.35 -6.29 35.74
CA ASN A 4 6.66 -6.38 35.07
C ASN A 4 7.37 -5.02 35.21
N LYS A 5 8.36 -4.95 36.11
CA LYS A 5 9.29 -3.82 36.19
C LYS A 5 10.22 -3.93 34.97
N LEU A 6 10.05 -3.02 34.02
CA LEU A 6 10.97 -2.89 32.88
C LEU A 6 12.41 -2.76 33.39
N THR A 7 13.31 -3.54 32.78
CA THR A 7 14.73 -3.52 33.09
C THR A 7 15.38 -2.21 32.62
N ASN A 8 16.57 -1.89 33.10
CA ASN A 8 17.29 -0.68 32.66
C ASN A 8 17.65 -0.72 31.16
N HIS A 9 17.79 -1.92 30.57
CA HIS A 9 18.03 -2.12 29.14
C HIS A 9 16.79 -1.75 28.30
N ASP A 10 15.60 -2.19 28.73
CA ASP A 10 14.33 -1.88 28.05
C ASP A 10 14.02 -0.37 28.04
N LYS A 11 14.40 0.34 29.11
CA LYS A 11 14.24 1.79 29.19
C LYS A 11 15.12 2.54 28.19
N THR A 12 16.35 2.06 27.95
CA THR A 12 17.25 2.63 26.95
C THR A 12 16.81 2.36 25.52
N GLU A 13 16.20 1.20 25.22
CA GLU A 13 15.67 0.91 23.89
C GLU A 13 14.42 1.74 23.55
N GLN A 14 13.49 1.86 24.49
CA GLN A 14 12.29 2.69 24.28
C GLN A 14 12.65 4.17 24.11
N SER A 15 13.61 4.69 24.89
CA SER A 15 14.13 6.06 24.73
C SER A 15 14.66 6.31 23.32
N ARG A 16 15.41 5.35 22.75
CA ARG A 16 15.94 5.46 21.38
C ARG A 16 14.84 5.49 20.32
N ILE A 17 13.75 4.73 20.52
CA ILE A 17 12.60 4.73 19.60
C ILE A 17 11.82 6.05 19.72
N ASP A 18 11.61 6.54 20.95
CA ASP A 18 10.86 7.77 21.21
C ASP A 18 11.61 9.02 20.71
N GLU A 19 12.95 8.96 20.69
CA GLU A 19 13.82 10.00 20.13
C GLU A 19 14.01 9.88 18.60
N PHE A 20 13.69 8.74 18.00
CA PHE A 20 13.85 8.52 16.57
C PHE A 20 12.84 9.36 15.78
N LYS A 21 13.33 10.46 15.23
CA LYS A 21 12.58 11.34 14.34
C LYS A 21 13.10 11.21 12.92
N ILE A 22 12.19 11.00 11.99
CA ILE A 22 12.48 11.17 10.57
C ILE A 22 12.06 12.60 10.22
N ASP A 23 13.03 13.45 9.93
CA ASP A 23 12.78 14.74 9.30
C ASP A 23 12.87 14.54 7.78
N CYS A 24 11.71 14.47 7.12
CA CYS A 24 11.67 14.35 5.68
C CYS A 24 10.48 15.10 5.08
N ASP A 25 10.77 15.84 4.01
CA ASP A 25 9.74 16.36 3.13
C ASP A 25 9.25 15.22 2.25
N ILE A 26 7.97 14.87 2.38
CA ILE A 26 7.34 13.89 1.50
C ILE A 26 7.06 14.58 0.16
N VAL A 27 7.78 14.17 -0.87
CA VAL A 27 7.60 14.67 -2.24
C VAL A 27 6.68 13.72 -3.01
N GLY A 28 5.54 14.21 -3.47
CA GLY A 28 4.74 13.49 -4.47
C GLY A 28 5.45 13.54 -5.81
N ILE A 29 5.76 12.38 -6.41
CA ILE A 29 6.44 12.27 -7.70
C ILE A 29 5.50 12.35 -8.91
N GLY A 30 4.21 12.15 -8.67
CA GLY A 30 3.17 12.25 -9.67
C GLY A 30 1.77 12.20 -9.08
N ILE A 31 0.77 12.20 -9.95
CA ILE A 31 -0.65 12.04 -9.59
C ILE A 31 -1.27 10.91 -10.39
N VAL A 32 -2.25 10.25 -9.78
CA VAL A 32 -3.10 9.27 -10.44
C VAL A 32 -4.31 9.96 -11.06
N GLU A 33 -4.53 9.75 -12.35
CA GLU A 33 -5.80 9.98 -13.02
C GLU A 33 -6.57 8.66 -13.06
N SER A 34 -7.71 8.61 -12.36
CA SER A 34 -8.47 7.39 -12.13
C SER A 34 -9.94 7.61 -12.47
N ILE A 35 -10.61 6.54 -12.90
CA ILE A 35 -12.07 6.52 -13.07
C ILE A 35 -12.83 6.67 -11.74
N PHE A 36 -12.15 6.51 -10.60
CA PHE A 36 -12.75 6.56 -9.28
C PHE A 36 -12.65 7.96 -8.66
N ASN A 37 -13.72 8.75 -8.77
CA ASN A 37 -13.73 10.13 -8.26
C ASN A 37 -13.93 10.27 -6.75
N ARG A 38 -14.35 9.20 -6.05
CA ARG A 38 -14.65 9.21 -4.61
C ARG A 38 -14.32 7.86 -3.99
N LYS A 39 -14.06 7.84 -2.68
CA LYS A 39 -13.80 6.60 -1.91
C LYS A 39 -14.91 5.55 -2.08
N ASN A 40 -16.17 5.98 -2.11
CA ASN A 40 -17.31 5.09 -2.31
C ASN A 40 -17.32 4.58 -3.75
N GLY A 41 -17.24 3.27 -3.93
CA GLY A 41 -17.16 2.63 -5.24
C GLY A 41 -15.72 2.39 -5.74
N THR A 42 -14.71 2.94 -5.06
CA THR A 42 -13.31 2.56 -5.32
C THR A 42 -13.09 1.12 -4.83
N PRO A 43 -12.45 0.24 -5.62
CA PRO A 43 -12.07 -1.09 -5.17
C PRO A 43 -11.27 -1.01 -3.88
N ARG A 44 -11.57 -1.89 -2.93
CA ARG A 44 -10.90 -1.88 -1.62
C ARG A 44 -9.45 -2.36 -1.70
N GLN A 45 -9.08 -3.06 -2.77
CA GLN A 45 -7.79 -3.72 -3.01
C GLN A 45 -7.60 -3.86 -4.52
N SER A 46 -6.35 -3.79 -4.97
CA SER A 46 -5.99 -4.10 -6.35
C SER A 46 -6.37 -5.53 -6.75
N GLY A 47 -6.58 -5.72 -8.05
CA GLY A 47 -7.01 -7.01 -8.61
C GLY A 47 -8.51 -7.32 -8.47
N LEU A 48 -9.26 -6.61 -7.61
CA LEU A 48 -10.73 -6.76 -7.54
C LEU A 48 -11.43 -6.22 -8.79
N CYS A 49 -10.86 -5.19 -9.43
CA CYS A 49 -11.34 -4.63 -10.69
C CYS A 49 -10.17 -4.55 -11.68
N PRO A 50 -9.70 -5.68 -12.25
CA PRO A 50 -8.47 -5.73 -13.04
C PRO A 50 -8.57 -4.94 -14.35
N GLN A 51 -9.79 -4.63 -14.80
CA GLN A 51 -10.05 -3.83 -16.00
C GLN A 51 -10.09 -2.32 -15.74
N SER A 52 -10.11 -1.88 -14.48
CA SER A 52 -10.11 -0.44 -14.17
C SER A 52 -8.85 0.22 -14.69
N LYS A 53 -9.01 1.22 -15.57
CA LYS A 53 -7.92 1.93 -16.25
C LYS A 53 -7.62 3.26 -15.57
N GLY A 54 -6.36 3.68 -15.68
CA GLY A 54 -5.97 5.06 -15.41
C GLY A 54 -4.54 5.34 -15.79
N ILE A 55 -4.06 6.50 -15.35
CA ILE A 55 -2.78 7.07 -15.76
C ILE A 55 -2.04 7.56 -14.52
N ILE A 56 -0.75 7.28 -14.42
CA ILE A 56 0.13 8.01 -13.52
C ILE A 56 0.89 9.04 -14.33
N ARG A 57 0.72 10.33 -13.98
CA ARG A 57 1.48 11.43 -14.58
C ARG A 57 2.55 11.91 -13.61
N LEU A 58 3.81 11.89 -14.05
CA LEU A 58 4.90 12.41 -13.25
C LEU A 58 4.88 13.95 -13.19
N HIS A 59 5.27 14.50 -12.05
CA HIS A 59 5.40 15.95 -11.88
C HIS A 59 6.59 16.48 -12.69
N ARG A 60 6.29 17.27 -13.71
CA ARG A 60 7.30 17.91 -14.59
C ARG A 60 8.27 18.84 -13.85
N LYS A 61 7.92 19.32 -12.65
CA LYS A 61 8.80 20.17 -11.84
C LYS A 61 9.93 19.39 -11.16
N LEU A 62 9.78 18.07 -11.01
CA LEU A 62 10.80 17.23 -10.37
C LEU A 62 11.83 16.71 -11.39
N PHE A 63 11.39 16.47 -12.61
CA PHE A 63 12.23 15.95 -13.69
C PHE A 63 12.09 16.85 -14.92
N ASN A 64 13.19 17.48 -15.34
CA ASN A 64 13.23 18.32 -16.56
C ASN A 64 12.70 17.57 -17.78
N ASN A 65 12.94 16.25 -17.85
CA ASN A 65 12.29 15.34 -18.78
C ASN A 65 11.61 14.20 -18.01
N PRO A 66 10.25 14.16 -17.93
CA PRO A 66 9.54 13.13 -17.18
C PRO A 66 9.68 11.72 -17.79
N SER A 67 10.15 11.59 -19.03
CA SER A 67 10.39 10.27 -19.64
C SER A 67 11.68 9.62 -19.15
N HIS A 68 12.69 10.40 -18.74
CA HIS A 68 13.99 9.87 -18.30
C HIS A 68 13.89 8.91 -17.10
N PRO A 69 13.19 9.22 -16.00
CA PRO A 69 13.07 8.29 -14.86
C PRO A 69 12.28 7.03 -15.19
N LEU A 70 11.61 6.96 -16.34
CA LEU A 70 10.81 5.81 -16.78
C LEU A 70 11.56 4.88 -17.74
N ILE A 71 12.78 5.20 -18.17
CA ILE A 71 13.54 4.37 -19.12
C ILE A 71 13.72 2.95 -18.55
N GLY A 72 13.29 1.93 -19.31
CA GLY A 72 13.42 0.53 -18.95
C GLY A 72 12.26 -0.04 -18.14
N ILE A 73 11.30 0.80 -17.70
CA ILE A 73 10.13 0.36 -16.93
C ILE A 73 9.18 -0.49 -17.80
N GLU A 74 9.17 -0.27 -19.11
CA GLU A 74 8.38 -1.02 -20.10
C GLU A 74 8.73 -2.51 -20.17
N LYS A 75 9.87 -2.91 -19.61
CA LYS A 75 10.30 -4.31 -19.50
C LYS A 75 9.52 -5.10 -18.45
N PHE A 76 8.73 -4.42 -17.61
CA PHE A 76 7.96 -5.02 -16.53
C PHE A 76 6.47 -4.96 -16.81
N SER A 77 5.74 -6.05 -16.52
CA SER A 77 4.28 -6.09 -16.73
C SER A 77 3.48 -5.54 -15.55
N TYR A 78 4.09 -5.47 -14.37
CA TYR A 78 3.45 -5.01 -13.13
C TYR A 78 4.38 -4.09 -12.36
N LEU A 79 3.78 -3.14 -11.65
CA LEU A 79 4.48 -2.15 -10.85
C LEU A 79 3.89 -2.10 -9.46
N TRP A 80 4.76 -2.00 -8.46
CA TRP A 80 4.41 -1.49 -7.14
C TRP A 80 4.28 0.03 -7.21
N ILE A 81 3.15 0.53 -6.71
CA ILE A 81 2.91 1.96 -6.54
C ILE A 81 2.76 2.23 -5.03
N ILE A 82 3.60 3.12 -4.51
CA ILE A 82 3.44 3.69 -3.18
C ILE A 82 2.76 5.04 -3.37
N PHE A 83 1.65 5.25 -2.67
CA PHE A 83 0.83 6.46 -2.82
C PHE A 83 0.42 7.01 -1.46
N TYR A 84 -0.10 8.23 -1.41
CA TYR A 84 -0.53 8.87 -0.17
C TYR A 84 -2.06 9.00 -0.10
N PHE A 85 -2.67 8.57 1.00
CA PHE A 85 -4.12 8.74 1.23
C PHE A 85 -4.45 10.21 1.57
N HIS A 86 -4.38 11.08 0.57
CA HIS A 86 -4.53 12.53 0.71
C HIS A 86 -5.90 12.97 1.27
N GLU A 87 -6.98 12.25 0.97
CA GLU A 87 -8.29 12.51 1.57
C GLU A 87 -8.44 11.96 3.00
N ASN A 88 -7.39 11.38 3.61
CA ASN A 88 -7.44 10.95 4.99
C ASN A 88 -7.06 12.10 5.93
N GLN A 89 -8.04 12.95 6.24
CA GLN A 89 -7.85 14.21 6.96
C GLN A 89 -7.69 14.05 8.48
N ASN A 90 -7.97 12.88 9.04
CA ASN A 90 -7.91 12.64 10.49
C ASN A 90 -6.49 12.34 10.97
N LYS A 91 -5.65 13.39 11.00
CA LYS A 91 -4.26 13.34 11.48
C LYS A 91 -4.10 13.42 13.01
N ARG A 92 -5.18 13.68 13.76
CA ARG A 92 -5.09 14.10 15.18
C ARG A 92 -5.02 12.97 16.20
N ARG A 93 -5.31 11.71 15.81
CA ARG A 93 -5.20 10.55 16.71
C ARG A 93 -4.74 9.32 15.94
N PHE A 94 -3.67 8.69 16.41
CA PHE A 94 -3.25 7.39 15.92
C PHE A 94 -4.24 6.32 16.40
N ILE A 95 -4.83 5.60 15.45
CA ILE A 95 -5.82 4.56 15.74
C ILE A 95 -5.08 3.23 15.83
N ALA A 96 -5.00 2.66 17.04
CA ALA A 96 -4.30 1.39 17.26
C ALA A 96 -5.09 0.17 16.77
N LYS A 97 -6.44 0.22 16.85
CA LYS A 97 -7.35 -0.84 16.39
C LYS A 97 -8.40 -0.29 15.43
N VAL A 98 -8.71 -1.05 14.39
CA VAL A 98 -9.72 -0.72 13.38
C VAL A 98 -10.75 -1.84 13.29
N HIS A 99 -11.90 -1.56 12.65
CA HIS A 99 -12.93 -2.55 12.35
C HIS A 99 -12.99 -2.76 10.83
N PRO A 100 -12.20 -3.69 10.26
CA PRO A 100 -12.26 -3.99 8.83
C PRO A 100 -13.64 -4.56 8.47
N PRO A 101 -14.20 -4.20 7.30
CA PRO A 101 -15.49 -4.71 6.85
C PRO A 101 -15.56 -6.25 6.77
N ARG A 102 -14.41 -6.90 6.55
CA ARG A 102 -14.31 -8.36 6.39
C ARG A 102 -14.32 -9.13 7.72
N LEU A 103 -14.32 -8.45 8.86
CA LEU A 103 -14.27 -9.08 10.19
C LEU A 103 -15.62 -9.05 10.94
N ASN A 104 -16.74 -8.83 10.25
CA ASN A 104 -18.10 -8.92 10.81
C ASN A 104 -18.29 -8.19 12.15
N GLY A 105 -17.75 -6.97 12.27
CA GLY A 105 -17.86 -6.15 13.48
C GLY A 105 -16.71 -6.32 14.48
N SER A 106 -15.85 -7.33 14.34
CA SER A 106 -14.66 -7.48 15.18
C SER A 106 -13.60 -6.41 14.88
N SER A 107 -12.80 -6.06 15.89
CA SER A 107 -11.65 -5.16 15.73
C SER A 107 -10.33 -5.92 15.70
N CYS A 108 -9.35 -5.39 15.00
CA CYS A 108 -7.97 -5.88 15.06
C CYS A 108 -6.97 -4.72 14.98
N GLY A 109 -5.71 -5.00 15.30
CA GLY A 109 -4.64 -4.00 15.26
C GLY A 109 -4.49 -3.40 13.86
N VAL A 110 -4.24 -2.09 13.76
CA VAL A 110 -4.16 -1.38 12.49
C VAL A 110 -3.14 -1.99 11.52
N PHE A 111 -2.00 -2.47 12.02
CA PHE A 111 -0.95 -3.10 11.23
C PHE A 111 -1.27 -4.54 10.77
N ALA A 112 -2.30 -5.16 11.34
CA ALA A 112 -2.86 -6.43 10.84
C ALA A 112 -3.87 -6.19 9.69
N THR A 113 -3.94 -4.96 9.16
CA THR A 113 -4.92 -4.55 8.14
C THR A 113 -4.28 -3.69 7.06
N ARG A 114 -5.05 -3.44 6.00
CA ARG A 114 -4.74 -2.46 4.95
C ARG A 114 -5.58 -1.19 5.08
N SER A 115 -5.92 -0.79 6.32
CA SER A 115 -6.69 0.44 6.57
C SER A 115 -5.92 1.67 6.06
N PRO A 116 -6.60 2.69 5.50
CA PRO A 116 -5.95 3.96 5.18
C PRO A 116 -5.65 4.80 6.45
N HIS A 117 -6.34 4.54 7.57
CA HIS A 117 -6.17 5.25 8.84
C HIS A 117 -5.00 4.71 9.64
N ARG A 118 -3.79 5.17 9.30
CA ARG A 118 -2.50 4.74 9.86
C ARG A 118 -1.63 5.93 10.23
N PRO A 119 -0.60 5.76 11.09
CA PRO A 119 0.31 6.85 11.44
C PRO A 119 0.96 7.52 10.22
N ASN A 120 1.45 6.70 9.28
CA ASN A 120 1.96 7.16 7.99
C ASN A 120 1.01 6.65 6.91
N PRO A 121 0.09 7.49 6.38
CA PRO A 121 -1.01 7.04 5.52
C PRO A 121 -0.55 6.82 4.07
N PHE A 122 0.47 5.98 3.91
CA PHE A 122 0.92 5.48 2.62
C PHE A 122 0.15 4.22 2.24
N GLY A 123 -0.40 4.20 1.03
CA GLY A 123 -0.92 3.01 0.38
C GLY A 123 0.17 2.29 -0.41
N LEU A 124 -0.04 1.00 -0.62
CA LEU A 124 0.79 0.15 -1.47
C LEU A 124 -0.16 -0.66 -2.36
N THR A 125 0.07 -0.62 -3.67
CA THR A 125 -0.78 -1.32 -4.64
C THR A 125 0.06 -1.89 -5.77
N ILE A 126 -0.40 -3.02 -6.34
CA ILE A 126 0.16 -3.59 -7.58
C ILE A 126 -0.78 -3.20 -8.70
N VAL A 127 -0.23 -2.61 -9.75
CA VAL A 127 -0.97 -2.29 -10.99
C VAL A 127 -0.30 -2.98 -12.17
N LYS A 128 -1.10 -3.32 -13.19
CA LYS A 128 -0.55 -3.76 -14.47
C LYS A 128 -0.09 -2.54 -15.27
N LEU A 129 1.11 -2.60 -15.84
CA LEU A 129 1.58 -1.63 -16.81
C LEU A 129 1.04 -2.01 -18.20
N ASP A 130 0.23 -1.14 -18.79
CA ASP A 130 -0.31 -1.35 -20.13
C ASP A 130 0.59 -0.73 -21.20
N ARG A 131 1.10 0.49 -20.96
CA ARG A 131 2.09 1.17 -21.82
C ARG A 131 2.72 2.37 -21.12
N VAL A 132 3.83 2.86 -21.70
CA VAL A 132 4.52 4.09 -21.31
C VAL A 132 4.47 5.06 -22.48
N GLU A 133 4.05 6.30 -22.26
CA GLU A 133 3.90 7.30 -23.32
C GLU A 133 3.93 8.71 -22.72
N ASP A 134 4.71 9.61 -23.31
CA ASP A 134 4.85 11.03 -22.92
C ASP A 134 5.08 11.30 -21.42
N GLY A 135 5.97 10.53 -20.80
CA GLY A 135 6.28 10.66 -19.37
C GLY A 135 5.13 10.20 -18.45
N CYS A 136 4.19 9.42 -18.98
CA CYS A 136 3.05 8.87 -18.28
C CYS A 136 3.07 7.34 -18.32
N LEU A 137 2.52 6.73 -17.26
CA LEU A 137 2.29 5.29 -17.19
C LEU A 137 0.80 5.03 -17.31
N TYR A 138 0.40 4.29 -18.34
CA TYR A 138 -0.97 3.82 -18.49
C TYR A 138 -1.08 2.47 -17.80
N ILE A 139 -2.03 2.36 -16.88
CA ILE A 139 -2.09 1.25 -15.94
C ILE A 139 -3.51 0.69 -15.79
N SER A 140 -3.57 -0.57 -15.33
CA SER A 140 -4.82 -1.25 -14.98
C SER A 140 -4.81 -1.84 -13.57
N GLY A 141 -5.99 -2.12 -13.04
CA GLY A 141 -6.17 -2.79 -11.75
C GLY A 141 -6.13 -1.85 -10.56
N LEU A 142 -6.61 -0.62 -10.76
CA LEU A 142 -6.61 0.47 -9.79
C LEU A 142 -7.47 0.20 -8.57
N ASP A 143 -6.99 0.69 -7.43
CA ASP A 143 -7.70 0.84 -6.16
C ASP A 143 -7.48 2.24 -5.54
N MET A 144 -7.11 3.20 -6.39
CA MET A 144 -6.80 4.58 -6.02
C MET A 144 -7.86 5.54 -6.59
N ILE A 145 -8.22 6.54 -5.80
CA ILE A 145 -9.10 7.64 -6.26
C ILE A 145 -8.33 8.60 -7.18
N ASN A 146 -9.06 9.36 -7.98
CA ASN A 146 -8.51 10.42 -8.81
C ASN A 146 -7.72 11.41 -7.95
N GLU A 147 -6.68 12.00 -8.54
CA GLU A 147 -5.76 12.96 -7.90
C GLU A 147 -4.92 12.39 -6.75
N THR A 148 -4.92 11.07 -6.55
CA THR A 148 -4.07 10.43 -5.54
C THR A 148 -2.59 10.73 -5.80
N PRO A 149 -1.86 11.33 -4.84
CA PRO A 149 -0.43 11.56 -4.99
C PRO A 149 0.34 10.24 -4.98
N VAL A 150 1.18 10.04 -5.99
CA VAL A 150 2.15 8.94 -6.06
C VAL A 150 3.43 9.38 -5.37
N ILE A 151 3.95 8.54 -4.49
CA ILE A 151 5.19 8.77 -3.75
C ILE A 151 6.36 8.04 -4.39
N ASP A 152 6.13 6.80 -4.85
CA ASP A 152 7.19 5.98 -5.45
C ASP A 152 6.62 4.91 -6.38
N ILE A 153 7.46 4.44 -7.32
CA ILE A 153 7.13 3.43 -8.32
C ILE A 153 8.29 2.44 -8.39
N LYS A 154 7.99 1.15 -8.28
CA LYS A 154 8.99 0.07 -8.38
C LYS A 154 8.51 -1.04 -9.30
N PRO A 155 9.40 -1.71 -10.05
CA PRO A 155 9.02 -2.91 -10.77
C PRO A 155 8.58 -4.00 -9.79
N TYR A 156 7.48 -4.69 -10.12
CA TYR A 156 7.11 -5.93 -9.42
C TYR A 156 7.84 -7.10 -10.08
N ILE A 157 8.61 -7.83 -9.29
CA ILE A 157 9.42 -8.96 -9.71
C ILE A 157 8.97 -10.19 -8.94
N VAL A 158 8.32 -11.14 -9.64
CA VAL A 158 7.77 -12.37 -9.04
C VAL A 158 8.78 -13.07 -8.11
N LYS A 159 10.05 -13.19 -8.52
CA LYS A 159 11.10 -13.83 -7.73
C LYS A 159 11.33 -13.18 -6.35
N TYR A 160 11.07 -11.89 -6.21
CA TYR A 160 11.37 -11.15 -4.97
C TYR A 160 10.11 -10.78 -4.20
N ASP A 161 9.02 -10.51 -4.91
CA ASP A 161 7.79 -9.97 -4.33
C ASP A 161 6.72 -11.05 -4.08
N TYR A 162 6.84 -12.21 -4.71
CA TYR A 162 5.96 -13.35 -4.46
C TYR A 162 6.68 -14.35 -3.54
N PRO A 163 6.21 -14.54 -2.29
CA PRO A 163 6.84 -15.48 -1.37
C PRO A 163 6.71 -16.90 -1.93
N TYR A 164 7.82 -17.58 -2.21
CA TYR A 164 7.82 -18.91 -2.82
C TYR A 164 7.00 -19.94 -2.01
N ASP A 165 6.98 -19.82 -0.68
CA ASP A 165 6.21 -20.70 0.21
C ASP A 165 4.68 -20.58 0.01
N SER A 166 4.17 -19.48 -0.58
CA SER A 166 2.74 -19.35 -0.86
C SER A 166 2.26 -20.20 -2.04
N MET A 167 3.17 -20.70 -2.90
CA MET A 167 2.79 -21.73 -3.88
C MET A 167 2.51 -23.09 -3.22
N ILE A 168 3.18 -23.39 -2.11
CA ILE A 168 2.96 -24.64 -1.35
C ILE A 168 1.70 -24.49 -0.47
N SER A 169 1.51 -23.35 0.18
CA SER A 169 0.31 -23.09 1.00
C SER A 169 -1.00 -23.11 0.20
N ASN A 170 -1.02 -22.62 -1.05
CA ASN A 170 -2.26 -22.64 -1.84
C ASN A 170 -2.72 -24.05 -2.26
N ASN A 171 -1.84 -25.06 -2.23
CA ASN A 171 -2.23 -26.47 -2.37
C ASN A 171 -2.69 -27.10 -1.06
N ILE A 172 -2.39 -26.49 0.09
CA ILE A 172 -2.83 -26.95 1.43
C ILE A 172 -4.15 -26.27 1.83
N ASN A 173 -4.41 -25.06 1.34
CA ASN A 173 -5.61 -24.28 1.68
C ASN A 173 -6.93 -24.84 1.09
N ASN A 174 -6.89 -25.87 0.24
CA ASN A 174 -8.09 -26.60 -0.19
C ASN A 174 -8.40 -27.84 0.66
N VAL A 175 -7.56 -28.19 1.65
CA VAL A 175 -7.77 -29.38 2.51
C VAL A 175 -8.21 -29.00 3.94
N ASP A 176 -7.93 -27.79 4.43
CA ASP A 176 -8.10 -27.46 5.86
C ASP A 176 -9.30 -26.54 6.22
N ILE A 177 -10.38 -26.53 5.42
CA ILE A 177 -11.64 -25.85 5.81
C ILE A 177 -12.61 -26.78 6.58
N GLU A 178 -12.36 -28.09 6.65
CA GLU A 178 -13.25 -29.02 7.38
C GLU A 178 -12.82 -29.36 8.81
N HIS A 179 -11.58 -29.08 9.23
CA HIS A 179 -11.08 -29.55 10.53
C HIS A 179 -11.41 -28.67 11.75
N PHE A 180 -12.09 -27.54 11.57
CA PHE A 180 -12.54 -26.67 12.67
C PHE A 180 -14.05 -26.67 12.91
N LYS A 181 -14.77 -27.71 12.44
CA LYS A 181 -16.20 -27.87 12.71
C LYS A 181 -16.58 -28.98 13.69
N ASN A 182 -15.65 -29.84 14.14
CA ASN A 182 -15.97 -30.95 15.06
C ASN A 182 -14.84 -31.28 16.06
N SER A 183 -14.33 -30.30 16.81
CA SER A 183 -13.49 -30.56 17.99
C SER A 183 -13.75 -29.55 19.08
#